data_AF-A0A1E7GPZ5-F1
#
_entry.id   AF-A0A1E7GPZ5-F1
#
_cell.length_a   1.000
_cell.length_b   1.000
_cell.length_c   1.000
_cell.angle_alpha   90.00
_cell.angle_beta   90.00
_cell.angle_gamma   90.00
#
_symmetry.space_group_name_H-M   'P 1'
#
loop_
_entity.id
_entity.type
_entity.pdbx_description
1 polymer ?
#
loop_
_entity_poly.entity_id
_entity_poly.type
_entity_poly.pdbx_seq_one_letter_code
_entity_poly.pdbx_strand_id
1 'polypeptide(L)'
;MKRQAKKRISPQQEGCLLKLIFALAVAAVLWIIFSPGTGLLSLMGHRAELEQLQEKTAELEKENSDLQAEIDRLQNDPEYLEEVARKEYGLLKKNERVFDFSKSSPPKKD
;
A
#
# COMPACT_ATOMS: atom_id res chain seq x y z
N MET A 1 27.14 -33.12 56.85
CA MET A 1 27.71 -32.04 56.00
C MET A 1 28.79 -32.62 55.09
N LYS A 2 28.60 -32.65 53.76
CA LYS A 2 29.66 -33.01 52.80
C LYS A 2 29.96 -31.78 51.94
N ARG A 3 31.10 -31.13 52.19
CA ARG A 3 31.59 -30.02 51.38
C ARG A 3 32.15 -30.60 50.09
N GLN A 4 31.51 -30.31 48.96
CA GLN A 4 31.96 -30.80 47.66
C GLN A 4 33.26 -30.08 47.27
N ALA A 5 34.29 -30.86 46.97
CA ALA A 5 35.59 -30.38 46.51
C ALA A 5 35.43 -29.72 45.14
N LYS A 6 35.74 -28.42 45.06
CA LYS A 6 35.77 -27.67 43.81
C LYS A 6 36.86 -28.28 42.90
N LYS A 7 36.45 -29.01 41.86
CA LYS A 7 37.35 -29.55 40.83
C LYS A 7 38.19 -28.39 40.28
N ARG A 8 39.52 -28.50 40.41
CA ARG A 8 40.45 -27.54 39.82
C ARG A 8 40.40 -27.72 38.31
N ILE A 9 39.80 -26.77 37.62
CA ILE A 9 39.77 -26.72 36.15
C ILE A 9 41.22 -26.45 35.71
N SER A 10 41.73 -27.25 34.78
CA SER A 10 43.12 -27.10 34.30
C SER A 10 43.28 -25.75 33.57
N PRO A 11 44.43 -25.07 33.69
CA PRO A 11 44.66 -23.75 33.06
C PRO A 11 44.57 -23.80 31.53
N GLN A 12 44.73 -24.98 30.93
CA GLN A 12 44.59 -25.21 29.49
C GLN A 12 43.13 -25.25 29.02
N GLN A 13 42.19 -25.58 29.92
CA GLN A 13 40.75 -25.65 29.60
C GLN A 13 40.04 -24.30 29.71
N GLU A 14 40.53 -23.39 30.56
CA GLU A 14 39.92 -22.07 30.74
C GLU A 14 39.97 -21.22 29.46
N GLY A 15 41.10 -21.24 28.74
CA GLY A 15 41.24 -20.53 27.47
C GLY A 15 40.40 -21.14 26.34
N CYS A 16 40.16 -22.45 26.34
CA CYS A 16 39.28 -23.11 25.38
C CYS A 16 37.81 -22.79 25.66
N LEU A 17 37.40 -22.81 26.93
CA LEU A 17 36.06 -22.46 27.36
C LEU A 17 35.73 -20.99 27.06
N LEU A 18 36.66 -20.07 27.32
CA LEU A 18 36.49 -18.65 26.97
C LEU A 18 36.31 -18.44 25.46
N LYS A 19 37.10 -19.13 24.62
CA LYS A 19 36.93 -19.09 23.15
C LYS A 19 35.59 -19.65 22.70
N LEU A 20 35.11 -20.73 23.34
CA LEU A 20 33.82 -21.34 23.03
C LEU A 20 32.66 -20.44 23.43
N ILE A 21 32.73 -19.81 24.61
CA ILE A 21 31.75 -18.81 25.07
C ILE A 21 31.75 -17.60 24.12
N PHE A 22 32.93 -17.12 23.71
CA PHE A 22 33.05 -16.02 22.76
C PHE A 22 32.44 -16.38 21.39
N ALA A 23 32.74 -17.56 20.87
CA ALA A 23 32.17 -18.05 19.62
C ALA A 23 30.64 -18.19 19.69
N LEU A 24 30.10 -18.69 20.81
CA LEU A 24 28.66 -18.75 21.05
C LEU A 24 28.01 -17.37 21.14
N ALA A 25 28.67 -16.41 21.79
CA ALA A 25 28.19 -15.03 21.88
C ALA A 25 28.15 -14.36 20.50
N VAL A 26 29.20 -14.53 19.69
CA VAL A 26 29.24 -14.03 18.31
C VAL A 26 28.16 -14.70 17.46
N ALA A 27 27.99 -16.02 17.57
CA ALA A 27 26.94 -16.75 16.85
C ALA A 27 25.53 -16.29 17.26
N ALA A 28 25.29 -16.01 18.55
CA ALA A 28 24.02 -15.48 19.02
C ALA A 28 23.75 -14.07 18.49
N VAL A 29 24.76 -13.19 18.45
CA VAL A 29 24.65 -11.85 17.86
C VAL A 29 24.38 -11.93 16.37
N LEU A 30 25.12 -12.76 15.64
CA LEU A 30 24.88 -13.00 14.21
C LEU A 30 23.50 -13.58 13.96
N TRP A 31 23.02 -14.48 14.81
CA TRP A 31 21.66 -15.01 14.73
C TRP A 31 20.62 -13.92 14.91
N ILE A 32 20.78 -13.02 15.88
CA ILE A 32 19.85 -11.89 16.09
C ILE A 32 19.85 -10.93 14.89
N ILE A 33 21.03 -10.67 14.29
CA ILE A 33 21.16 -9.78 13.13
C ILE A 33 20.60 -10.43 11.86
N PHE A 34 20.83 -11.74 11.66
CA PHE A 34 20.48 -12.48 10.45
C PHE A 34 19.14 -13.23 10.56
N SER A 35 18.47 -13.18 11.72
CA SER A 35 17.18 -13.84 11.95
C SER A 35 16.10 -13.19 11.07
N PRO A 36 15.47 -13.95 10.16
CA PRO A 36 14.38 -13.45 9.34
C PRO A 36 13.20 -13.08 10.24
N GLY A 37 12.80 -11.81 10.26
CA GLY A 37 11.61 -11.32 10.96
C GLY A 37 11.82 -10.57 12.28
N THR A 38 13.05 -10.53 12.83
CA THR A 38 13.35 -9.77 14.07
C THR A 38 14.48 -8.76 13.93
N GLY A 39 15.20 -8.74 12.80
CA GLY A 39 16.27 -7.77 12.53
C GLY A 39 15.75 -6.34 12.29
N LEU A 40 16.59 -5.33 12.56
CA LEU A 40 16.31 -3.89 12.31
C LEU A 40 15.79 -3.60 10.90
N LEU A 41 16.16 -4.42 9.91
CA LEU A 41 15.68 -4.31 8.53
C LEU A 41 14.16 -4.54 8.41
N SER A 42 13.58 -5.42 9.22
CA SER A 42 12.12 -5.63 9.25
C SER A 42 11.40 -4.41 9.77
N LEU A 43 11.95 -3.75 10.80
CA LEU A 43 11.41 -2.51 11.37
C LEU A 43 11.43 -1.35 10.37
N MET A 44 12.43 -1.30 9.48
CA MET A 44 12.45 -0.31 8.39
C MET A 44 11.43 -0.64 7.29
N GLY A 45 11.28 -1.92 6.93
CA GLY A 45 10.26 -2.36 5.98
C GLY A 45 8.83 -2.04 6.45
N HIS A 46 8.53 -2.31 7.72
CA HIS A 46 7.21 -2.01 8.28
C HIS A 46 6.91 -0.50 8.34
N ARG A 47 7.91 0.35 8.52
CA ARG A 47 7.70 1.81 8.47
C ARG A 47 7.34 2.28 7.07
N ALA A 48 8.03 1.79 6.05
CA ALA A 48 7.72 2.12 4.66
C ALA A 48 6.34 1.59 4.24
N GLU A 49 5.99 0.39 4.70
CA GLU A 49 4.67 -0.19 4.46
C GLU A 49 3.56 0.62 5.16
N LEU A 50 3.77 1.04 6.40
CA LEU A 50 2.83 1.93 7.11
C LEU A 50 2.65 3.27 6.40
N GLU A 51 3.73 3.88 5.93
CA GLU A 51 3.68 5.15 5.20
C GLU A 51 2.92 5.01 3.88
N GLN A 52 3.19 3.95 3.09
CA GLN A 52 2.44 3.66 1.88
C GLN A 52 0.96 3.38 2.13
N LEU A 53 0.64 2.66 3.21
CA LEU A 53 -0.76 2.40 3.57
C LEU A 53 -1.46 3.69 3.96
N GLN A 54 -0.82 4.56 4.74
CA GLN A 54 -1.36 5.86 5.13
C GLN A 54 -1.59 6.77 3.93
N GLU A 55 -0.64 6.84 3.00
CA GLU A 55 -0.78 7.62 1.77
C GLU A 55 -1.95 7.12 0.92
N LYS A 56 -2.08 5.81 0.74
CA LYS A 56 -3.23 5.20 0.05
C LYS A 56 -4.55 5.49 0.74
N THR A 57 -4.60 5.43 2.07
CA THR A 57 -5.81 5.78 2.81
C THR A 57 -6.20 7.23 2.58
N ALA A 58 -5.25 8.16 2.64
CA ALA A 58 -5.51 9.57 2.40
C ALA A 58 -5.98 9.84 0.96
N GLU A 59 -5.38 9.16 -0.03
CA GLU A 59 -5.81 9.25 -1.43
C GLU A 59 -7.24 8.73 -1.62
N LEU A 60 -7.55 7.56 -1.07
CA LEU A 60 -8.89 6.96 -1.14
C LEU A 60 -9.95 7.79 -0.42
N GLU A 61 -9.62 8.37 0.74
CA GLU A 61 -10.54 9.27 1.46
C GLU A 61 -10.85 10.51 0.63
N LYS A 62 -9.83 11.09 -0.02
CA LYS A 62 -10.01 12.22 -0.93
C LYS A 62 -10.88 11.85 -2.13
N GLU A 63 -10.57 10.76 -2.82
CA GLU A 63 -11.34 10.29 -3.97
C GLU A 63 -12.81 10.02 -3.58
N ASN A 64 -13.03 9.41 -2.42
CA ASN A 64 -14.37 9.18 -1.90
C ASN A 64 -15.12 10.49 -1.63
N SER A 65 -14.45 11.49 -1.04
CA SER A 65 -15.05 12.80 -0.80
C SER A 65 -15.40 13.53 -2.11
N ASP A 66 -14.54 13.44 -3.13
CA ASP A 66 -14.75 14.05 -4.44
C ASP A 66 -15.93 13.35 -5.15
N LEU A 67 -15.98 12.02 -5.11
CA LEU A 67 -17.08 11.23 -5.68
C LEU A 67 -18.41 11.49 -4.98
N GLN A 68 -18.42 11.66 -3.66
CA GLN A 68 -19.63 12.02 -2.92
C GLN A 68 -20.13 13.40 -3.33
N ALA A 69 -19.23 14.38 -3.44
CA ALA A 69 -19.59 15.72 -3.91
C ALA A 69 -20.14 15.69 -5.35
N GLU A 70 -19.57 14.84 -6.21
CA GLU A 70 -20.04 14.63 -7.57
C GLU A 70 -21.44 13.99 -7.61
N ILE A 71 -21.67 12.95 -6.80
CA ILE A 71 -23.00 12.34 -6.65
C ILE A 71 -24.02 13.39 -6.18
N ASP A 72 -23.67 14.19 -5.19
CA ASP A 72 -24.55 15.24 -4.66
C ASP A 72 -24.90 16.28 -5.73
N ARG A 73 -23.94 16.68 -6.56
CA ARG A 73 -24.17 17.59 -7.68
C ARG A 73 -25.07 16.97 -8.73
N LEU A 74 -24.81 15.73 -9.14
CA LEU A 74 -25.65 15.03 -10.12
C LEU A 74 -27.09 14.84 -9.64
N GLN A 75 -27.31 14.68 -8.33
CA GLN A 75 -28.65 14.49 -7.76
C GLN A 75 -29.40 15.81 -7.52
N ASN A 76 -28.70 16.83 -7.04
CA ASN A 76 -29.34 18.05 -6.55
C ASN A 76 -29.19 19.26 -7.50
N ASP A 77 -28.28 19.19 -8.46
CA ASP A 77 -28.05 20.22 -9.48
C ASP A 77 -28.54 19.75 -10.87
N PRO A 78 -29.75 20.14 -11.28
CA PRO A 78 -30.30 19.73 -12.57
C PRO A 78 -29.58 20.33 -13.78
N GLU A 79 -28.91 21.48 -13.64
CA GLU A 79 -28.15 22.09 -14.73
C GLU A 79 -26.86 21.28 -14.97
N TYR A 80 -26.18 20.93 -13.88
CA TYR A 80 -25.01 20.05 -13.93
C TYR A 80 -25.33 18.68 -14.54
N LEU A 81 -26.45 18.07 -14.12
CA LEU A 81 -26.91 16.80 -14.68
C LEU A 81 -27.21 16.90 -16.18
N GLU A 82 -27.85 17.98 -16.64
CA GLU A 82 -28.14 18.21 -18.06
C GLU A 82 -26.85 18.40 -18.88
N GLU A 83 -25.86 19.10 -18.33
CA GLU A 83 -24.55 19.27 -18.94
C GLU A 83 -23.83 17.92 -19.12
N VAL A 84 -23.76 17.11 -18.07
CA VAL A 84 -23.15 15.77 -18.10
C VAL A 84 -23.91 14.86 -19.09
N ALA A 85 -25.24 14.86 -19.06
CA ALA A 85 -26.07 14.08 -19.98
C ALA A 85 -25.83 14.44 -21.45
N ARG A 86 -25.63 15.73 -21.76
CA ARG A 86 -25.32 16.18 -23.13
C ARG A 86 -23.89 15.88 -23.53
N LYS A 87 -22.90 16.12 -22.66
CA LYS A 87 -21.47 15.98 -22.98
C LYS A 87 -21.02 14.53 -23.03
N GLU A 88 -21.32 13.75 -22.00
CA GLU A 88 -20.86 12.36 -21.87
C GLU A 88 -21.72 11.40 -22.70
N TYR A 89 -23.03 11.65 -22.79
CA TYR A 89 -23.99 10.70 -23.36
C TYR A 89 -24.72 11.20 -24.61
N GLY A 90 -24.53 12.47 -25.01
CA GLY A 90 -25.21 13.04 -26.18
C GLY A 90 -26.73 13.08 -26.07
N LEU A 91 -27.27 13.04 -24.84
CA LEU A 91 -28.72 13.00 -24.61
C LEU A 91 -29.37 14.35 -24.90
N LEU A 92 -30.61 14.29 -25.38
CA LEU A 92 -31.42 15.44 -25.79
C LEU A 92 -32.74 15.43 -25.05
N LYS A 93 -33.31 16.60 -24.78
CA LYS A 93 -34.69 16.66 -24.26
C LYS A 93 -35.66 16.09 -25.30
N LYS A 94 -36.82 15.60 -24.86
CA LYS A 94 -37.87 15.04 -25.75
C LYS A 94 -38.26 15.96 -26.91
N ASN A 95 -38.07 17.27 -26.76
CA ASN A 95 -38.44 18.27 -27.76
C ASN A 95 -37.26 18.79 -28.60
N GLU A 96 -36.05 18.22 -28.42
CA GLU A 96 -34.83 18.61 -29.14
C GLU A 96 -34.51 17.61 -30.26
N ARG A 97 -33.88 18.08 -31.35
CA ARG A 97 -33.51 17.26 -32.52
C ARG A 97 -32.10 17.61 -32.99
N VAL A 98 -31.31 16.60 -33.34
CA VAL A 98 -29.97 16.77 -33.92
C VAL A 98 -30.09 16.79 -35.45
N PHE A 99 -29.47 17.80 -36.07
CA PHE A 99 -29.34 17.89 -37.52
C PHE A 99 -27.91 17.54 -37.92
N ASP A 100 -27.72 16.38 -38.54
CA ASP A 100 -26.43 15.97 -39.11
C ASP A 100 -26.35 16.40 -40.58
N PHE A 101 -25.51 17.41 -40.86
CA PHE A 101 -25.33 17.97 -42.19
C PHE A 101 -24.34 17.16 -43.07
N SER A 102 -23.73 16.10 -42.54
CA SER A 102 -22.73 15.28 -43.26
C SER A 102 -23.34 14.34 -44.31
N LYS A 103 -24.66 14.07 -44.25
CA LYS A 103 -25.36 13.13 -45.16
C LYS A 103 -26.08 13.79 -46.35
N SER A 104 -25.72 15.03 -46.71
CA SER A 104 -26.29 15.71 -47.88
C SER A 104 -25.65 15.24 -49.21
N SER A 105 -25.77 13.95 -49.52
CA SER A 105 -25.74 13.50 -50.92
C SER A 105 -27.14 13.05 -51.30
N PRO A 106 -27.78 13.70 -52.29
CA PRO A 106 -29.14 13.33 -52.69
C PRO A 106 -29.14 11.88 -53.20
N PRO A 107 -30.18 11.10 -52.90
CA PRO A 107 -30.27 9.72 -53.40
C PRO A 107 -30.25 9.77 -54.93
N LYS A 108 -29.24 9.11 -55.51
CA LYS A 108 -29.15 8.87 -56.95
C LYS A 108 -30.34 7.98 -57.31
N LYS A 109 -31.34 8.55 -58.00
CA LYS A 109 -32.45 7.78 -58.58
C LYS A 109 -31.89 7.03 -59.79
N ASP A 110 -32.01 5.70 -59.75
CA ASP A 110 -31.94 4.83 -60.93
C ASP A 110 -33.16 5.07 -61.84
#